data_AF-A7SQA0-F1
#
_entry.id   AF-A7SQA0-F1
#
_cell.length_a   1.000
_cell.length_b   1.000
_cell.length_c   1.000
_cell.angle_alpha   90.00
_cell.angle_beta   90.00
_cell.angle_gamma   90.00
#
_symmetry.space_group_name_H-M   'P 1'
#
loop_
_entity.id
_entity.type
_entity.pdbx_description
1 polymer ?
#
loop_
_entity_poly.entity_id
_entity_poly.type
_entity_poly.pdbx_seq_one_letter_code
_entity_poly.pdbx_strand_id
1 'polypeptide(L)'
;IYILTISAQDQGTPRALNSTAIITIEIKSVNEFTPVLQPLVTSYIRVPESSPVGFEVVDLNATDKDFGADGIIRFAIFHGNEGNTFDIDSSTGKITVGKKLNFTLYPRYFLHINISDSG
;
A
#
# COMPACT_ATOMS: atom_id res chain seq x y z
N ILE A 1 -11.51 -7.00 18.37
CA ILE A 1 -11.81 -8.41 18.73
C ILE A 1 -12.72 -8.40 19.95
N TYR A 2 -13.85 -9.08 19.88
CA TYR A 2 -14.76 -9.29 21.00
C TYR A 2 -14.83 -10.78 21.32
N ILE A 3 -14.78 -11.12 22.61
CA ILE A 3 -14.86 -12.50 23.08
C ILE A 3 -16.14 -12.62 23.89
N LEU A 4 -17.06 -13.47 23.43
CA LEU A 4 -18.31 -13.75 24.11
C LEU A 4 -18.27 -15.18 24.67
N THR A 5 -18.59 -15.32 25.95
CA THR A 5 -18.84 -16.63 26.57
C THR A 5 -20.34 -16.85 26.64
N ILE A 6 -20.84 -17.84 25.90
CA ILE A 6 -22.24 -18.25 25.95
C ILE A 6 -22.39 -19.48 26.85
N SER A 7 -23.54 -19.60 27.53
CA SER A 7 -23.89 -20.73 28.38
C SER A 7 -25.27 -21.24 28.00
N ALA A 8 -25.39 -22.53 27.71
CA ALA A 8 -26.65 -23.24 27.56
C ALA A 8 -26.91 -24.04 28.83
N GLN A 9 -28.15 -24.03 29.34
CA GLN A 9 -28.56 -24.80 30.52
C GLN A 9 -29.87 -25.52 30.21
N ASP A 10 -29.95 -26.81 30.54
CA ASP A 10 -31.21 -27.56 30.46
C ASP A 10 -32.14 -27.24 31.64
N GLN A 11 -33.37 -27.75 31.62
CA GLN A 11 -34.35 -27.57 32.71
C GLN A 11 -34.44 -28.81 33.61
N GLY A 12 -33.35 -29.56 33.75
CA GLY A 12 -33.32 -30.82 34.50
C GLY A 12 -33.62 -30.63 35.99
N THR A 13 -34.44 -31.53 36.56
CA THR A 13 -34.75 -31.62 38.00
C THR A 13 -34.35 -33.01 38.53
N PRO A 14 -33.68 -33.13 39.69
CA PRO A 14 -33.31 -32.08 40.65
C PRO A 14 -32.08 -31.25 40.24
N ARG A 15 -31.35 -31.64 39.19
CA ARG A 15 -30.14 -30.96 38.76
C ARG A 15 -30.16 -30.69 37.26
N ALA A 16 -29.99 -29.42 36.91
CA ALA A 16 -29.77 -28.99 35.54
C ALA A 16 -28.29 -29.11 35.14
N LEU A 17 -28.03 -29.43 33.88
CA LEU A 17 -26.70 -29.40 33.27
C LEU A 17 -26.51 -28.12 32.48
N ASN A 18 -25.27 -27.66 32.40
CA ASN A 18 -24.89 -26.55 31.54
C ASN A 18 -23.67 -26.87 30.68
N SER A 19 -23.54 -26.14 29.58
CA SER A 19 -22.38 -26.17 28.70
C SER A 19 -22.05 -24.75 28.27
N THR A 20 -20.77 -24.40 28.24
CA THR A 20 -20.31 -23.10 27.76
C THR A 20 -19.58 -23.23 26.43
N ALA A 21 -19.62 -22.16 25.64
CA ALA A 21 -18.83 -22.03 24.43
C ALA A 21 -18.27 -20.61 24.30
N ILE A 22 -17.12 -20.48 23.65
CA ILE A 22 -16.48 -19.20 23.38
C ILE A 22 -16.71 -18.85 21.92
N ILE A 23 -17.21 -17.64 21.66
CA ILE A 23 -17.35 -17.06 20.34
C ILE A 23 -16.38 -15.88 20.23
N THR A 24 -15.49 -15.94 19.25
CA THR A 24 -14.59 -14.84 18.89
C THR A 24 -15.19 -14.08 17.72
N ILE A 25 -15.46 -12.79 17.91
CA ILE A 25 -15.93 -11.88 16.87
C ILE A 25 -14.79 -10.94 16.48
N GLU A 26 -14.38 -11.03 15.23
CA GLU A 26 -13.45 -10.09 14.62
C GLU A 26 -14.24 -9.07 13.79
N ILE A 27 -14.08 -7.79 14.13
CA ILE A 27 -14.61 -6.70 13.30
C ILE A 27 -13.53 -6.41 12.26
N LYS A 28 -13.83 -6.71 11.00
CA LYS A 28 -12.97 -6.29 9.88
C LYS A 28 -13.22 -4.82 9.59
N SER A 29 -12.15 -4.07 9.34
CA SER A 29 -12.26 -2.76 8.70
C SER A 29 -12.86 -2.95 7.31
N VAL A 30 -13.64 -1.96 6.90
CA VAL A 30 -14.00 -1.77 5.49
C VAL A 30 -12.94 -0.82 4.94
N ASN A 31 -12.46 -1.07 3.71
CA ASN A 31 -11.61 -0.11 3.01
C ASN A 31 -12.49 1.06 2.54
N GLU A 32 -12.55 2.13 3.33
CA GLU A 32 -13.47 3.25 3.11
C GLU A 32 -12.79 4.43 2.40
N PHE A 33 -11.47 4.50 2.45
CA PHE A 33 -10.67 5.52 1.81
C PHE A 33 -9.84 4.89 0.68
N THR A 34 -9.20 5.77 -0.09
CA THR A 34 -8.30 5.38 -1.17
C THR A 34 -7.04 6.21 -1.03
N PRO A 35 -5.88 5.72 -1.49
CA PRO A 35 -4.62 6.43 -1.29
C PRO A 35 -4.64 7.82 -1.92
N VAL A 36 -4.20 8.81 -1.14
CA VAL A 36 -4.09 10.20 -1.60
C VAL A 36 -2.63 10.58 -1.72
N LEU A 37 -2.19 10.88 -2.94
CA LEU A 37 -0.86 11.42 -3.19
C LEU A 37 -0.74 12.84 -2.60
N GLN A 38 0.31 13.09 -1.84
CA GLN A 38 0.60 14.42 -1.32
C GLN A 38 1.11 15.34 -2.44
N PRO A 39 0.84 16.66 -2.36
CA PRO A 39 1.30 17.59 -3.38
C PRO A 39 2.81 17.54 -3.57
N LEU A 40 3.23 17.24 -4.80
CA LEU A 40 4.62 17.37 -5.20
C LEU A 40 4.98 18.83 -5.40
N VAL A 41 6.23 19.20 -5.10
CA VAL A 41 6.77 20.54 -5.41
C VAL A 41 6.74 20.80 -6.93
N THR A 42 6.95 19.76 -7.73
CA THR A 42 6.88 19.83 -9.19
C THR A 42 6.55 18.46 -9.78
N SER A 43 5.73 18.43 -10.84
CA SER A 43 5.49 17.23 -11.66
C SER A 43 6.55 17.03 -12.76
N TYR A 44 7.41 18.04 -12.98
CA TYR A 44 8.51 17.99 -13.93
C TYR A 44 9.85 17.98 -13.20
N ILE A 45 10.60 16.90 -13.38
CA ILE A 45 11.87 16.65 -12.67
C ILE A 45 12.99 16.56 -13.70
N ARG A 46 14.12 17.21 -13.42
CA ARG A 46 15.31 17.18 -14.28
C ARG A 46 16.34 16.29 -13.63
N VAL A 47 16.78 15.26 -14.35
CA VAL A 47 17.81 14.33 -13.91
C VAL A 47 19.02 14.45 -14.85
N PRO A 48 20.24 14.68 -14.33
CA PRO A 48 21.45 14.66 -15.15
C PRO A 48 21.66 13.28 -15.79
N GLU A 49 22.03 13.23 -17.09
CA GLU A 49 22.33 11.96 -17.77
C GLU A 49 23.48 11.19 -17.11
N SER A 50 24.39 11.90 -16.46
CA SER A 50 25.52 11.32 -15.71
C SER A 50 25.12 10.72 -14.36
N SER A 51 23.85 10.79 -13.97
CA SER A 51 23.39 10.22 -12.70
C SER A 51 23.66 8.71 -12.65
N PRO A 52 24.25 8.20 -11.55
CA PRO A 52 24.52 6.77 -11.41
C PRO A 52 23.23 5.98 -11.18
N VAL A 53 23.30 4.67 -11.40
CA VAL A 53 22.24 3.74 -10.96
C VAL A 53 22.07 3.86 -9.43
N GLY A 54 20.82 3.88 -8.98
CA GLY A 54 20.43 4.15 -7.59
C GLY A 54 20.27 5.62 -7.25
N PHE A 55 20.56 6.55 -8.17
CA PHE A 55 20.31 7.98 -7.95
C PHE A 55 18.82 8.22 -7.72
N GLU A 56 18.49 8.91 -6.62
CA GLU A 56 17.12 9.26 -6.25
C GLU A 56 16.58 10.37 -7.16
N VAL A 57 15.46 10.10 -7.82
CA VAL A 57 14.78 11.03 -8.73
C VAL A 57 13.70 11.79 -7.98
N VAL A 58 12.84 11.08 -7.26
CA VAL A 58 11.74 11.64 -6.48
C VAL A 58 11.27 10.68 -5.41
N ASP A 59 10.76 11.23 -4.32
CA ASP A 59 10.04 10.51 -3.27
C ASP A 59 8.54 10.80 -3.38
N LEU A 60 7.75 9.80 -3.77
CA LEU A 60 6.31 9.92 -3.86
C LEU A 60 5.69 9.65 -2.49
N ASN A 61 5.20 10.69 -1.84
CA ASN A 61 4.51 10.54 -0.56
C ASN A 61 3.00 10.40 -0.78
N ALA A 62 2.38 9.34 -0.28
CA ALA A 62 0.93 9.16 -0.29
C ALA A 62 0.45 8.73 1.10
N THR A 63 -0.82 9.01 1.40
CA THR A 63 -1.45 8.66 2.67
C THR A 63 -2.81 8.02 2.44
N ASP A 64 -3.10 7.02 3.26
CA ASP A 64 -4.38 6.37 3.35
C ASP A 64 -4.88 6.48 4.80
N LYS A 65 -6.19 6.62 4.99
CA LYS A 65 -6.81 6.79 6.31
C LYS A 65 -7.39 5.50 6.88
N ASP A 66 -7.38 4.42 6.10
CA ASP A 66 -7.82 3.12 6.56
C ASP A 66 -6.85 2.52 7.59
N PHE A 67 -7.39 1.67 8.45
CA PHE A 67 -6.64 1.06 9.54
C PHE A 67 -6.04 -0.28 9.11
N GLY A 68 -4.82 -0.58 9.58
CA GLY A 68 -4.21 -1.89 9.38
C GLY A 68 -3.82 -2.14 7.93
N ALA A 69 -4.13 -3.33 7.41
CA ALA A 69 -3.72 -3.76 6.07
C ALA A 69 -4.38 -2.94 4.94
N ASP A 70 -5.59 -2.46 5.18
CA ASP A 70 -6.37 -1.68 4.23
C ASP A 70 -5.72 -0.31 3.98
N GLY A 71 -4.98 0.25 4.95
CA GLY A 71 -4.21 1.47 4.76
C GLY A 71 -2.79 1.27 4.21
N ILE A 72 -2.37 0.05 3.88
CA ILE A 72 -1.01 -0.22 3.37
C ILE A 72 -0.94 0.13 1.88
N ILE A 73 -0.27 1.24 1.59
CA ILE A 73 -0.08 1.75 0.23
C ILE A 73 1.04 1.01 -0.49
N ARG A 74 0.82 0.78 -1.79
CA ARG A 74 1.77 0.22 -2.74
C ARG A 74 1.90 1.11 -3.96
N PHE A 75 3.13 1.21 -4.44
CA PHE A 75 3.48 2.00 -5.62
C PHE A 75 4.03 1.10 -6.73
N ALA A 76 3.64 1.39 -7.96
CA ALA A 76 4.18 0.70 -9.13
C ALA A 76 4.22 1.62 -10.35
N ILE A 77 5.29 1.54 -11.14
CA ILE A 77 5.31 2.14 -12.47
C ILE A 77 4.59 1.17 -13.42
N PHE A 78 3.47 1.58 -13.99
CA PHE A 78 2.68 0.70 -14.87
C PHE A 78 2.80 1.06 -16.35
N HIS A 79 3.32 2.24 -16.68
CA HIS A 79 3.54 2.67 -18.07
C HIS A 79 4.62 3.75 -18.20
N GLY A 80 5.19 3.90 -19.41
CA GLY A 80 6.13 4.98 -19.77
C GLY A 80 7.53 4.87 -19.17
N ASN A 81 7.93 3.65 -18.76
CA ASN A 81 9.26 3.33 -18.27
C ASN A 81 10.03 2.50 -19.30
N GLU A 82 10.32 3.11 -20.44
CA GLU A 82 10.96 2.46 -21.57
C GLU A 82 12.28 1.81 -21.12
N GLY A 83 12.41 0.52 -21.42
CA GLY A 83 13.60 -0.26 -21.07
C GLY A 83 13.79 -0.53 -19.58
N ASN A 84 12.79 -0.29 -18.72
CA ASN A 84 12.92 -0.37 -17.25
C ASN A 84 14.09 0.52 -16.77
N THR A 85 14.06 1.79 -17.18
CA THR A 85 15.12 2.76 -16.89
C THR A 85 15.06 3.28 -15.46
N PHE A 86 13.86 3.34 -14.88
CA PHE A 86 13.62 3.76 -13.50
C PHE A 86 13.08 2.60 -12.67
N ASP A 87 13.47 2.57 -11.41
CA ASP A 87 12.92 1.66 -10.41
C ASP A 87 12.04 2.44 -9.44
N ILE A 88 11.04 1.79 -8.86
CA ILE A 88 10.22 2.33 -7.78
C ILE A 88 10.20 1.36 -6.62
N ASP A 89 10.47 1.87 -5.43
CA ASP A 89 10.27 1.11 -4.21
C ASP A 89 8.76 0.99 -3.91
N SER A 90 8.24 -0.23 -3.93
CA SER A 90 6.81 -0.49 -3.79
C SER A 90 6.21 -0.04 -2.45
N SER A 91 7.01 0.16 -1.41
CA SER A 91 6.55 0.49 -0.06
C SER A 91 6.72 1.95 0.29
N THR A 92 7.72 2.62 -0.28
CA THR A 92 8.03 4.02 0.02
C THR A 92 7.66 4.98 -1.11
N GLY A 93 7.45 4.49 -2.33
CA GLY A 93 7.17 5.34 -3.48
C GLY A 93 8.41 6.06 -4.04
N LYS A 94 9.60 5.76 -3.51
CA LYS A 94 10.87 6.34 -3.98
C LYS A 94 11.22 5.82 -5.37
N ILE A 95 11.37 6.75 -6.32
CA ILE A 95 11.81 6.46 -7.69
C ILE A 95 13.31 6.72 -7.80
N THR A 96 14.03 5.74 -8.35
CA THR A 96 15.48 5.84 -8.59
C THR A 96 15.83 5.49 -10.03
N VAL A 97 17.04 5.86 -10.44
CA VAL A 97 17.61 5.45 -11.73
C VAL A 97 17.98 3.97 -11.67
N GLY A 98 17.28 3.11 -12.41
CA GLY A 98 17.57 1.67 -12.50
C GLY A 98 18.63 1.33 -13.54
N LYS A 99 18.78 2.17 -14.58
CA LYS A 99 19.76 1.98 -15.66
C LYS A 99 20.41 3.30 -16.08
N LYS A 100 21.58 3.20 -16.70
CA LYS A 100 22.30 4.35 -17.24
C LYS A 100 21.39 5.13 -18.21
N LEU A 101 21.23 6.41 -17.95
CA LEU A 101 20.43 7.31 -18.77
C LEU A 101 21.12 7.58 -20.11
N ASN A 102 20.32 7.79 -21.15
CA ASN A 102 20.80 8.21 -22.46
C ASN A 102 19.89 9.32 -22.98
N PHE A 103 20.36 10.56 -22.87
CA PHE A 103 19.57 11.74 -23.24
C PHE A 103 19.31 11.82 -24.75
N THR A 104 20.26 11.32 -25.56
CA THR A 104 20.15 11.36 -27.02
C THR A 104 19.03 10.45 -27.52
N LEU A 105 18.82 9.29 -26.87
CA LEU A 105 17.76 8.36 -27.22
C LEU A 105 16.42 8.72 -26.56
N TYR A 106 16.46 9.07 -25.26
CA TYR A 106 15.26 9.31 -24.46
C TYR A 106 15.43 10.60 -23.64
N PRO A 107 15.14 11.77 -24.22
CA PRO A 107 15.31 13.05 -23.53
C PRO A 107 14.24 13.30 -22.46
N ARG A 108 13.14 12.52 -22.49
CA ARG A 108 12.00 12.62 -21.57
C ARG A 108 11.35 11.27 -21.36
N TYR A 109 10.82 11.08 -20.15
CA TYR A 109 10.01 9.93 -19.76
C TYR A 109 8.71 10.45 -19.15
N PHE A 110 7.60 9.76 -19.46
CA PHE A 110 6.29 10.05 -18.90
C PHE A 110 5.85 8.85 -18.06
N LEU A 111 6.35 8.78 -16.83
CA LEU A 111 6.06 7.67 -15.94
C LEU A 111 4.61 7.76 -15.45
N HIS A 112 3.83 6.72 -15.71
CA HIS A 112 2.52 6.56 -15.10
C HIS A 112 2.65 5.66 -13.88
N ILE A 113 2.30 6.20 -12.73
CA ILE A 113 2.43 5.54 -11.43
C ILE A 113 1.05 5.13 -10.95
N ASN A 114 0.92 3.86 -10.56
CA ASN A 114 -0.24 3.35 -9.85
C ASN A 114 0.04 3.43 -8.35
N ILE A 115 -0.92 3.96 -7.61
CA ILE A 115 -0.90 4.05 -6.15
C ILE A 115 -2.16 3.35 -5.68
N SER A 116 -1.99 2.22 -5.03
CA SER A 116 -3.09 1.36 -4.58
C SER A 116 -2.87 0.93 -3.15
N ASP A 117 -3.95 0.67 -2.43
CA ASP A 117 -3.91 0.01 -1.14
C ASP A 117 -4.15 -1.51 -1.31
N SER A 118 -4.54 -2.21 -0.24
CA SER A 118 -4.83 -3.65 -0.28
C SER A 118 -6.28 -3.99 -0.66
N GLY A 119 -7.08 -3.01 -1.12
CA GLY A 119 -8.49 -3.15 -1.49
C GLY A 119 -8.76 -3.45 -2.96
#